data_AF-A0A936BGW6-F1
#
_entry.id   AF-A0A936BGW6-F1
#
_cell.length_a   1.000
_cell.length_b   1.000
_cell.length_c   1.000
_cell.angle_alpha   90.00
_cell.angle_beta   90.00
_cell.angle_gamma   90.00
#
_symmetry.space_group_name_H-M   'P 1'
#
loop_
_entity.id
_entity.type
_entity.pdbx_description
1 polymer ?
#
loop_
_entity_poly.entity_id
_entity_poly.type
_entity_poly.pdbx_seq_one_letter_code
_entity_poly.pdbx_strand_id
1 'polypeptide(L)'
;MSVSTKGLRKVNYKGQQYLWYVSEEKPRLPEMGFVGAAVPPEPVERVLHVISSNKKLIVHYHLPQAGDEVAYLRVEGPLFPRQPAAKEAAVPRWRHDLNRYPTADFVRRLIHWCMGGEGTG
;
A
#
# COMPACT_ATOMS: atom_id res chain seq x y z
N MET A 1 14.47 15.43 -1.15
CA MET A 1 13.18 14.97 -0.61
C MET A 1 13.47 13.99 0.53
N SER A 2 13.23 14.38 1.77
CA SER A 2 13.53 13.53 2.94
C SER A 2 12.36 12.56 3.15
N VAL A 3 12.55 11.30 2.77
CA VAL A 3 11.58 10.24 3.03
C VAL A 3 11.66 9.95 4.53
N SER A 4 10.62 10.30 5.27
CA SER A 4 10.57 10.13 6.73
C SER A 4 10.82 8.65 7.06
N THR A 5 11.89 8.34 7.79
CA THR A 5 12.36 6.98 8.11
C THR A 5 11.52 6.27 9.18
N LYS A 6 10.44 6.88 9.67
CA LYS A 6 9.54 6.29 10.65
C LYS A 6 8.84 5.06 10.05
N GLY A 7 9.12 3.89 10.62
CA GLY A 7 8.42 2.64 10.27
C GLY A 7 9.02 1.86 9.10
N LEU A 8 10.21 2.24 8.60
CA LEU A 8 10.91 1.46 7.58
C LEU A 8 11.32 0.09 8.13
N ARG A 9 10.82 -0.96 7.50
CA ARG A 9 11.06 -2.37 7.84
C ARG A 9 11.62 -3.10 6.62
N LYS A 10 12.31 -4.20 6.88
CA LYS A 10 12.88 -5.08 5.85
C LYS A 10 12.14 -6.40 5.87
N VAL A 11 11.93 -6.97 4.69
CA VAL A 11 11.40 -8.33 4.54
C VAL A 11 12.16 -9.03 3.43
N ASN A 12 12.45 -10.31 3.63
CA ASN A 12 12.99 -11.17 2.59
C ASN A 12 11.85 -12.00 1.99
N TYR A 13 11.80 -12.07 0.66
CA TYR A 13 10.90 -12.93 -0.09
C TYR A 13 11.68 -13.61 -1.22
N LYS A 14 11.70 -14.95 -1.21
CA LYS A 14 12.42 -15.80 -2.19
C LYS A 14 13.88 -15.36 -2.44
N GLY A 15 14.61 -14.99 -1.39
CA GLY A 15 16.02 -14.56 -1.48
C GLY A 15 16.20 -13.09 -1.87
N GLN A 16 15.15 -12.38 -2.29
CA GLN A 16 15.19 -10.96 -2.59
C GLN A 16 14.76 -10.13 -1.37
N GLN A 17 15.50 -9.05 -1.10
CA GLN A 17 15.19 -8.11 -0.03
C GLN A 17 14.24 -7.01 -0.51
N TYR A 18 13.25 -6.72 0.31
CA TYR A 18 12.29 -5.64 0.12
C TYR A 18 12.27 -4.75 1.36
N LEU A 19 12.19 -3.46 1.11
CA LEU A 19 11.98 -2.41 2.09
C LEU A 19 10.50 -2.07 2.09
N TRP A 20 9.89 -1.90 3.26
CA TRP A 20 8.51 -1.46 3.32
C TRP A 20 8.27 -0.49 4.46
N TYR A 21 7.32 0.42 4.27
CA TYR A 21 6.92 1.40 5.28
C TYR A 21 5.48 1.85 4.98
N VAL A 22 4.80 2.37 6.00
CA VAL A 22 3.47 2.96 5.83
C VAL A 22 3.62 4.47 5.87
N SER A 23 3.10 5.15 4.86
CA SER A 23 2.89 6.60 4.90
C SER A 23 1.44 6.89 5.24
N GLU A 24 1.24 7.88 6.09
CA GLU A 24 -0.05 8.47 6.38
C GLU A 24 -0.16 9.73 5.53
N GLU A 25 -0.97 9.68 4.47
CA GLU A 25 -1.27 10.81 3.62
C GLU A 25 -2.56 11.47 4.11
N LYS A 26 -2.49 12.76 4.41
CA LYS A 26 -3.70 13.52 4.75
C LYS A 26 -4.46 13.78 3.45
N PRO A 27 -5.78 13.54 3.40
CA PRO A 27 -6.56 14.01 2.27
C PRO A 27 -6.32 15.51 2.07
N ARG A 28 -6.14 15.91 0.81
CA ARG A 28 -5.97 17.30 0.43
C ARG A 28 -7.29 18.01 0.76
N LEU A 29 -7.35 18.69 1.90
CA LEU A 29 -8.43 19.62 2.21
C LEU A 29 -8.60 20.55 1.00
N PRO A 30 -9.80 20.66 0.40
CA PRO A 30 -10.01 21.66 -0.63
C PRO A 30 -9.73 23.06 -0.03
N GLU A 31 -8.93 23.87 -0.72
CA GLU A 31 -8.52 25.23 -0.29
C GLU A 31 -9.67 26.27 -0.26
N MET A 32 -10.93 25.83 -0.19
CA MET A 32 -12.08 26.71 -0.13
C MET A 32 -13.11 26.20 0.87
N GLY A 33 -13.40 27.04 1.88
CA GLY A 33 -14.63 26.95 2.65
C GLY A 33 -14.39 26.72 4.14
N PHE A 34 -14.65 27.76 4.91
CA PHE A 34 -14.93 27.72 6.35
C PHE A 34 -15.89 26.55 6.65
N VAL A 35 -15.54 25.65 7.58
CA VAL A 35 -16.52 24.71 8.17
C VAL A 35 -16.50 24.87 9.68
N GLY A 36 -17.36 25.78 10.16
CA GLY A 36 -17.90 25.65 11.50
C GLY A 36 -18.76 24.38 11.56
N ALA A 37 -18.67 23.65 12.67
CA ALA A 37 -19.36 22.40 12.99
C ALA A 37 -18.71 21.09 12.48
N ALA A 38 -18.03 20.42 13.42
CA ALA A 38 -18.02 18.97 13.62
C ALA A 38 -18.03 18.04 12.38
N VAL A 39 -17.15 18.29 11.41
CA VAL A 39 -16.80 17.26 10.43
C VAL A 39 -15.92 16.23 11.16
N PRO A 40 -16.29 14.93 11.22
CA PRO A 40 -15.40 13.92 11.77
C PRO A 40 -14.07 13.99 11.00
N PRO A 41 -12.91 13.85 11.67
CA PRO A 41 -11.62 13.99 11.01
C PRO A 41 -11.61 13.07 9.79
N GLU A 42 -11.46 13.65 8.59
CA GLU A 42 -11.42 12.84 7.38
C GLU A 42 -10.36 11.75 7.56
N PRO A 43 -10.71 10.50 7.24
CA PRO A 43 -9.86 9.37 7.55
C PRO A 43 -8.56 9.47 6.76
N VAL A 44 -7.45 9.56 7.49
CA VAL A 44 -6.09 9.63 6.93
C VAL A 44 -5.86 8.42 6.03
N GLU A 45 -5.60 8.67 4.76
CA GLU A 45 -5.26 7.62 3.80
C GLU A 45 -3.91 7.02 4.20
N ARG A 46 -3.86 5.69 4.28
CA ARG A 46 -2.62 4.98 4.63
C ARG A 46 -2.16 4.22 3.42
N VAL A 47 -0.93 4.47 3.01
CA VAL A 47 -0.32 3.80 1.86
C VAL A 47 0.85 2.98 2.35
N LEU A 48 0.79 1.67 2.15
CA LEU A 48 1.90 0.76 2.35
C LEU A 48 2.78 0.78 1.10
N HIS A 49 4.00 1.25 1.27
CA HIS A 49 5.04 1.23 0.25
C HIS A 49 5.88 -0.03 0.42
N VAL A 50 6.12 -0.76 -0.66
CA VAL A 50 7.02 -1.92 -0.71
C VAL A 50 7.96 -1.75 -1.89
N ILE A 51 9.26 -1.67 -1.63
CA ILE A 51 10.30 -1.34 -2.60
C ILE A 51 11.31 -2.48 -2.61
N SER A 52 11.54 -3.09 -3.76
CA SER A 52 12.62 -4.07 -3.92
C SER A 52 13.99 -3.41 -3.80
N SER A 53 14.99 -4.14 -3.30
CA SER A 53 16.36 -3.62 -3.16
C SER A 53 16.97 -3.14 -4.49
N ASN A 54 16.59 -3.78 -5.60
CA ASN A 54 17.00 -3.40 -6.95
C ASN A 54 16.11 -2.31 -7.59
N LYS A 55 15.09 -1.80 -6.88
CA LYS A 55 14.09 -0.83 -7.34
C LYS A 55 13.36 -1.21 -8.64
N LYS A 56 13.40 -2.50 -9.01
CA LYS A 56 12.69 -3.02 -10.18
C LYS A 56 11.22 -3.33 -9.91
N LEU A 57 10.83 -3.39 -8.63
CA LEU A 57 9.44 -3.53 -8.18
C LEU A 57 9.19 -2.56 -7.02
N ILE A 58 8.26 -1.66 -7.21
CA ILE A 58 7.75 -0.73 -6.21
C ILE A 58 6.24 -0.92 -6.17
N VAL A 59 5.67 -1.12 -4.98
CA VAL A 59 4.25 -1.34 -4.77
C VAL A 59 3.76 -0.29 -3.79
N HIS A 60 2.69 0.40 -4.15
CA HIS A 60 1.95 1.31 -3.29
C HIS A 60 0.56 0.72 -3.08
N TYR A 61 0.33 0.18 -1.89
CA TYR A 61 -0.95 -0.41 -1.53
C TYR A 61 -1.71 0.57 -0.65
N HIS A 62 -2.83 1.08 -1.15
CA HIS A 62 -3.75 1.92 -0.39
C HIS A 62 -4.55 1.01 0.54
N LEU A 63 -4.34 1.15 1.85
CA LEU A 63 -5.08 0.38 2.83
C LEU A 63 -6.55 0.81 2.78
N PRO A 64 -7.48 -0.11 2.49
CA PRO A 64 -8.89 0.21 2.37
C PRO A 64 -9.45 0.59 3.74
N GLN A 65 -10.37 1.55 3.74
CA GLN A 65 -11.00 2.03 4.95
C GLN A 65 -12.31 1.29 5.25
N ALA A 66 -12.92 1.63 6.39
CA ALA A 66 -14.23 1.10 6.75
C ALA A 66 -15.30 1.67 5.81
N GLY A 67 -15.65 0.90 4.77
CA GLY A 67 -16.64 1.26 3.77
C GLY A 67 -16.19 0.99 2.34
N ASP A 68 -14.88 0.87 2.10
CA ASP A 68 -14.37 0.51 0.77
C ASP A 68 -14.70 -0.95 0.43
N GLU A 69 -15.15 -1.18 -0.82
CA GLU A 69 -15.42 -2.51 -1.36
C GLU A 69 -14.14 -3.19 -1.87
N VAL A 70 -13.17 -2.40 -2.33
CA VAL A 70 -11.90 -2.86 -2.92
C VAL A 70 -10.72 -2.08 -2.36
N ALA A 71 -9.54 -2.69 -2.37
CA ALA A 71 -8.29 -2.00 -2.11
C ALA A 71 -7.60 -1.64 -3.42
N TYR A 72 -6.85 -0.54 -3.43
CA TYR A 72 -6.12 -0.09 -4.61
C TYR A 72 -4.63 -0.37 -4.45
N LEU A 73 -4.04 -0.95 -5.48
CA LEU A 73 -2.64 -1.28 -5.53
C LEU A 73 -2.02 -0.67 -6.79
N ARG A 74 -1.09 0.25 -6.60
CA ARG A 74 -0.28 0.82 -7.66
C ARG A 74 1.07 0.13 -7.69
N VAL A 75 1.54 -0.24 -8.88
CA VAL A 75 2.84 -0.91 -9.06
C VAL A 75 3.67 -0.13 -10.06
N GLU A 76 4.92 0.11 -9.68
CA GLU A 76 5.92 0.76 -10.52
C GLU A 76 7.14 -0.15 -10.69
N GLY A 77 7.67 -0.17 -11.91
CA GLY A 77 8.86 -0.91 -12.26
C GLY A 77 8.62 -2.07 -13.24
N PRO A 78 9.68 -2.54 -13.92
CA PRO A 78 9.58 -3.52 -15.00
C PRO A 78 9.22 -4.94 -14.54
N LEU A 79 9.18 -5.24 -13.25
CA LEU A 79 8.95 -6.58 -12.70
C LEU A 79 7.52 -6.80 -12.18
N PHE A 80 6.49 -6.27 -12.85
CA PHE A 80 5.09 -6.61 -12.53
C PHE A 80 4.53 -7.63 -13.54
N PRO A 81 4.72 -8.94 -13.31
CA PRO A 81 4.32 -9.98 -14.26
C PRO A 81 2.80 -10.08 -14.43
N ARG A 82 2.02 -9.62 -13.44
CA ARG A 82 0.56 -9.77 -13.43
C ARG A 82 -0.13 -8.85 -14.42
N GLN A 83 0.33 -7.60 -14.56
CA GLN A 83 -0.20 -6.64 -15.54
C GLN A 83 0.90 -5.66 -15.99
N PRO A 84 1.70 -6.00 -17.02
CA PRO A 84 2.86 -5.21 -17.43
C PRO A 84 2.54 -3.78 -17.92
N ALA A 85 1.27 -3.48 -18.24
CA ALA A 85 0.81 -2.16 -18.68
C ALA A 85 -0.03 -1.41 -17.62
N ALA A 86 -0.49 -2.09 -16.56
CA ALA A 86 -1.33 -1.46 -15.56
C ALA A 86 -0.46 -0.87 -14.45
N LYS A 87 -0.54 0.44 -14.31
CA LYS A 87 0.07 1.16 -13.18
C LYS A 87 -0.72 0.95 -11.91
N GLU A 88 -2.02 0.65 -12.02
CA GLU A 88 -2.95 0.50 -10.90
C GLU A 88 -3.83 -0.74 -11.11
N ALA A 89 -4.05 -1.50 -10.04
CA ALA A 89 -4.89 -2.68 -10.00
C ALA A 89 -5.80 -2.62 -8.77
N ALA A 90 -7.10 -2.85 -8.97
CA ALA A 90 -8.02 -3.12 -7.88
C ALA A 90 -7.77 -4.54 -7.36
N VAL A 91 -7.64 -4.68 -6.04
CA VAL A 91 -7.44 -5.97 -5.37
C VAL A 91 -8.51 -6.18 -4.31
N PRO A 92 -8.94 -7.43 -4.09
CA PRO A 92 -9.94 -7.71 -3.06
C PRO A 92 -9.39 -7.32 -1.69
N ARG A 93 -10.29 -6.89 -0.80
CA ARG A 93 -9.94 -6.66 0.60
C ARG A 93 -9.41 -7.94 1.23
N TRP A 94 -8.26 -7.84 1.85
CA TRP A 94 -7.67 -8.92 2.62
C TRP A 94 -8.12 -8.82 4.07
N ARG A 95 -8.24 -9.97 4.73
CA ARG A 95 -8.66 -10.04 6.14
C ARG A 95 -7.75 -9.22 7.07
N HIS A 96 -6.51 -8.94 6.65
CA HIS A 96 -5.54 -8.11 7.35
C HIS A 96 -5.78 -6.60 7.22
N ASP A 97 -6.64 -6.14 6.32
CA ASP A 97 -6.95 -4.71 6.16
C ASP A 97 -7.76 -4.15 7.34
N LEU A 98 -8.36 -5.04 8.14
CA LEU A 98 -9.01 -4.68 9.39
C LEU A 98 -8.01 -4.30 10.49
N ASN A 99 -6.72 -4.63 10.32
CA ASN A 99 -5.68 -4.28 11.28
C ASN A 99 -5.16 -2.88 11.03
N ARG A 100 -4.97 -2.12 12.11
CA ARG A 100 -4.47 -0.74 12.05
C ARG A 100 -3.09 -0.62 11.38
N TYR A 101 -2.26 -1.67 11.48
CA TYR A 101 -0.91 -1.71 10.92
C TYR A 101 -0.67 -3.02 10.14
N PRO A 102 -0.07 -2.96 8.95
CA PRO A 102 0.28 -4.14 8.20
C PRO A 102 1.42 -4.91 8.87
N THR A 103 1.39 -6.24 8.73
CA THR A 103 2.38 -7.17 9.29
C THR A 103 3.39 -7.61 8.22
N ALA A 104 4.54 -8.14 8.64
CA ALA A 104 5.52 -8.66 7.69
C ALA A 104 4.97 -9.84 6.87
N ASP A 105 4.05 -10.63 7.42
CA ASP A 105 3.38 -11.73 6.72
C ASP A 105 2.48 -11.21 5.59
N PHE A 106 1.67 -10.17 5.88
CA PHE A 106 0.87 -9.48 4.87
C PHE A 106 1.72 -8.94 3.73
N VAL A 107 2.84 -8.28 4.05
CA VAL A 107 3.77 -7.76 3.03
C VAL A 107 4.33 -8.88 2.16
N ARG A 108 4.65 -10.05 2.74
CA ARG A 108 5.08 -11.22 1.95
C ARG A 108 3.98 -11.73 1.03
N ARG A 109 2.73 -11.81 1.50
CA ARG A 109 1.58 -12.18 0.67
C ARG A 109 1.34 -11.17 -0.45
N LEU A 110 1.51 -9.88 -0.16
CA LEU A 110 1.42 -8.80 -1.14
C LEU A 110 2.44 -8.97 -2.26
N ILE A 111 3.70 -9.17 -1.89
CA ILE A 111 4.77 -9.44 -2.85
C ILE A 111 4.47 -10.72 -3.64
N HIS A 112 4.02 -11.79 -2.97
CA HIS A 112 3.67 -13.05 -3.63
C HIS A 112 2.58 -12.87 -4.70
N TRP A 113 1.52 -12.14 -4.35
CA TRP A 113 0.42 -11.81 -5.26
C TRP A 113 0.88 -10.96 -6.45
N CYS A 114 1.74 -9.95 -6.21
CA CYS A 114 2.29 -9.11 -7.27
C CYS A 114 3.18 -9.89 -8.24
N MET A 115 3.90 -10.89 -7.73
CA MET A 115 4.75 -11.78 -8.52
C MET A 115 3.96 -12.88 -9.25
N GLY A 116 2.63 -12.81 -9.28
CA GLY A 116 1.77 -13.75 -10.01
C GLY A 116 1.46 -15.06 -9.29
N GLY A 117 1.84 -15.19 -8.01
CA GLY A 117 1.41 -16.32 -7.22
C GLY A 117 -0.06 -16.18 -6.80
N GLU A 118 -0.84 -17.25 -6.93
CA GLU A 118 -2.22 -17.28 -6.42
C GLU A 118 -2.19 -17.03 -4.91
N GLY A 119 -2.70 -15.87 -4.51
CA GLY A 119 -2.93 -15.56 -3.11
C GLY A 119 -4.11 -16.40 -2.64
N THR A 120 -3.86 -17.54 -2.02
CA THR A 120 -4.89 -18.26 -1.26
C THR A 120 -5.37 -17.33 -0.15
N GLY A 121 -6.64 -16.91 -0.27
CA GLY A 121 -7.33 -15.97 0.61
C GLY A 121 -7.41 -16.40 2.07
#